data_AF-A0A4Q7NF44-F1
#
_entry.id   AF-A0A4Q7NF44-F1
#
_cell.length_a   1.000
_cell.length_b   1.000
_cell.length_c   1.000
_cell.angle_alpha   90.00
_cell.angle_beta   90.00
_cell.angle_gamma   90.00
#
_symmetry.space_group_name_H-M   'P 1'
#
loop_
_entity.id
_entity.type
_entity.pdbx_description
1 polymer ?
#
loop_
_entity_poly.entity_id
_entity_poly.type
_entity_poly.pdbx_seq_one_letter_code
_entity_poly.pdbx_strand_id
1 'polypeptide(L)'
;MQACPGPDRDTRAPAFAVPPGSCDCHAHIFGPRDRFPFSPERSYTPEDCSADQYRDMLATLGFDRGVLVQGGAHGTDNAAMLDAMERLGPRIKGIAVLPPGTPLRQREALHARGVRGFRMSTVVSGGVGFDQLEALAAEAGEMGWHLLLHFHRSEELVAVADRLRGLRCHYVLDHLARIRADEGLDSPAFSTVMSLLDTDRCWIKLASLYRLSSQPYPHADMLPMIHRVVAARPDRMIWGSNWPHPIHTGPMPNDGDLVDLIPLWVPDAADRQRMLVDNPQALYGFEPLPRQT
;
A
#
# COMPACT_ATOMS: atom_id res chain seq x y z
N MET A 1 17.01 12.77 -14.07
CA MET A 1 16.04 12.15 -13.14
C MET A 1 15.33 13.25 -12.38
N GLN A 2 14.02 13.16 -12.24
CA GLN A 2 13.21 14.18 -11.57
C GLN A 2 13.39 14.08 -10.05
N ALA A 3 13.70 15.20 -9.39
CA ALA A 3 13.69 15.28 -7.94
C ALA A 3 12.25 15.14 -7.43
N CYS A 4 12.07 14.33 -6.38
CA CYS A 4 10.79 14.17 -5.71
C CYS A 4 10.85 14.93 -4.38
N PRO A 5 9.86 15.80 -4.08
CA PRO A 5 9.80 16.45 -2.77
C PRO A 5 9.65 15.41 -1.65
N GLY A 6 10.15 15.76 -0.47
CA GLY A 6 9.91 15.00 0.76
C GLY A 6 8.50 15.20 1.31
N PRO A 7 8.14 14.47 2.38
CA PRO A 7 6.85 14.59 3.02
C PRO A 7 6.74 15.91 3.80
N ASP A 8 5.53 16.28 4.20
CA ASP A 8 5.37 17.26 5.27
C ASP A 8 5.97 16.68 6.57
N ARG A 9 6.90 17.42 7.18
CA ARG A 9 7.63 16.99 8.38
C ARG A 9 6.97 17.47 9.67
N ASP A 10 5.97 18.34 9.57
CA ASP A 10 5.16 18.81 10.69
C ASP A 10 3.86 18.00 10.75
N THR A 11 3.98 16.67 10.90
CA THR A 11 2.81 15.78 11.00
C THR A 11 1.94 16.24 12.17
N ARG A 12 0.67 16.53 11.88
CA ARG A 12 -0.29 16.96 12.90
C ARG A 12 -1.02 15.77 13.48
N ALA A 13 -1.33 15.84 14.78
CA ALA A 13 -2.23 14.89 15.40
C ALA A 13 -3.63 15.00 14.75
N PRO A 14 -4.21 13.89 14.26
CA PRO A 14 -5.53 13.90 13.63
C PRO A 14 -6.64 14.17 14.65
N ALA A 15 -7.75 14.76 14.20
CA ALA A 15 -8.95 14.89 15.02
C ALA A 15 -9.64 13.52 15.24
N PHE A 16 -9.57 12.63 14.26
CA PHE A 16 -10.04 11.26 14.36
C PHE A 16 -9.00 10.36 15.05
N ALA A 17 -9.34 9.83 16.22
CA ALA A 17 -8.54 8.83 16.90
C ALA A 17 -8.78 7.43 16.28
N VAL A 18 -7.72 6.84 15.73
CA VAL A 18 -7.79 5.48 15.18
C VAL A 18 -7.93 4.42 16.29
N PRO A 19 -8.59 3.28 16.05
CA PRO A 19 -8.68 2.22 17.04
C PRO A 19 -7.30 1.63 17.41
N PRO A 20 -7.10 1.14 18.65
CA PRO A 20 -5.91 0.39 19.00
C PRO A 20 -5.68 -0.81 18.05
N GLY A 21 -4.43 -1.03 17.65
CA GLY A 21 -4.06 -2.06 16.67
C GLY A 21 -4.17 -1.63 15.22
N SER A 22 -4.48 -0.36 14.97
CA SER A 22 -4.54 0.20 13.61
C SER A 22 -3.21 0.06 12.88
N CYS A 23 -3.31 -0.26 11.59
CA CYS A 23 -2.18 -0.51 10.71
C CYS A 23 -2.16 0.47 9.54
N ASP A 24 -1.03 1.15 9.33
CA ASP A 24 -0.74 1.84 8.08
C ASP A 24 -0.22 0.81 7.07
N CYS A 25 -1.05 0.37 6.13
CA CYS A 25 -0.69 -0.71 5.21
C CYS A 25 0.11 -0.24 3.98
N HIS A 26 0.52 1.02 3.90
CA HIS A 26 1.30 1.51 2.75
C HIS A 26 2.21 2.69 3.12
N ALA A 27 3.49 2.41 3.32
CA ALA A 27 4.53 3.43 3.38
C ALA A 27 5.83 2.95 2.76
N HIS A 28 6.81 3.84 2.58
CA HIS A 28 8.12 3.56 2.03
C HIS A 28 9.23 4.15 2.90
N ILE A 29 10.40 3.53 2.84
CA ILE A 29 11.64 4.10 3.40
C ILE A 29 12.59 4.41 2.24
N PHE A 30 13.19 5.58 2.28
CA PHE A 30 14.18 6.01 1.29
C PHE A 30 15.50 6.35 1.99
N GLY A 31 16.59 5.72 1.52
CA GLY A 31 17.90 5.90 2.11
C GLY A 31 18.06 5.30 3.54
N PRO A 32 19.06 5.76 4.30
CA PRO A 32 19.99 6.83 3.91
C PRO A 32 20.86 6.41 2.72
N ARG A 33 21.07 7.33 1.78
CA ARG A 33 21.64 7.04 0.44
C ARG A 33 23.09 6.52 0.45
N ASP A 34 23.84 6.85 1.49
CA ASP A 34 25.22 6.44 1.70
C ASP A 34 25.34 4.95 2.08
N ARG A 35 24.33 4.41 2.76
CA ARG A 35 24.24 2.98 3.14
C ARG A 35 23.39 2.17 2.15
N PHE A 36 22.31 2.76 1.67
CA PHE A 36 21.35 2.14 0.76
C PHE A 36 21.24 3.00 -0.51
N PRO A 37 22.15 2.82 -1.47
CA PRO A 37 22.15 3.60 -2.70
C PRO A 37 20.90 3.32 -3.53
N PHE A 38 20.34 4.36 -4.14
CA PHE A 38 19.21 4.18 -5.06
C PHE A 38 19.65 3.46 -6.33
N SER A 39 18.71 2.73 -6.93
CA SER A 39 18.91 2.04 -8.19
C SER A 39 19.32 3.02 -9.31
N PRO A 40 20.27 2.64 -10.18
CA PRO A 40 20.58 3.43 -11.39
C PRO A 40 19.39 3.49 -12.37
N GLU A 41 18.46 2.53 -12.31
CA GLU A 41 17.29 2.44 -13.19
C GLU A 41 16.06 3.21 -12.69
N ARG A 42 16.16 3.91 -11.55
CA ARG A 42 15.03 4.60 -10.92
C ARG A 42 14.42 5.69 -11.82
N SER A 43 13.10 5.84 -11.77
CA SER A 43 12.38 6.90 -12.49
C SER A 43 12.34 8.25 -11.76
N TYR A 44 12.61 8.28 -10.45
CA TYR A 44 12.61 9.48 -9.61
C TYR A 44 13.70 9.38 -8.53
N THR A 45 14.12 10.53 -7.97
CA THR A 45 15.07 10.58 -6.85
C THR A 45 14.40 11.25 -5.64
N PRO A 46 13.99 10.47 -4.62
CA PRO A 46 13.48 11.02 -3.37
C PRO A 46 14.61 11.53 -2.49
N GLU A 47 14.27 12.34 -1.50
CA GLU A 47 15.17 12.60 -0.37
C GLU A 47 15.18 11.43 0.62
N ASP A 48 16.07 11.50 1.61
CA ASP A 48 16.18 10.45 2.62
C ASP A 48 15.02 10.61 3.61
N CYS A 49 14.28 9.52 3.78
CA CYS A 49 13.10 9.41 4.64
C CYS A 49 13.29 8.17 5.51
N SER A 50 13.68 8.38 6.77
CA SER A 50 14.21 7.33 7.64
C SER A 50 13.14 6.55 8.39
N ALA A 51 13.52 5.37 8.90
CA ALA A 51 12.67 4.57 9.78
C ALA A 51 12.25 5.33 11.06
N ASP A 52 13.14 6.18 11.61
CA ASP A 52 12.81 6.97 12.80
C ASP A 52 11.72 8.00 12.49
N GLN A 53 11.81 8.68 11.34
CA GLN A 53 10.78 9.63 10.91
C GLN A 53 9.44 8.93 10.68
N TYR A 54 9.45 7.73 10.11
CA TYR A 54 8.24 6.94 9.95
C TYR A 54 7.63 6.52 11.30
N ARG A 55 8.45 6.09 12.27
CA ARG A 55 7.99 5.76 13.63
C ARG A 55 7.34 6.96 14.30
N ASP A 56 7.99 8.11 14.23
CA ASP A 56 7.52 9.33 14.88
C ASP A 56 6.21 9.82 14.24
N MET A 57 6.07 9.67 12.92
CA MET A 57 4.82 9.87 12.19
C MET A 57 3.72 8.92 12.68
N LEU A 58 3.96 7.61 12.72
CA LEU A 58 2.96 6.63 13.21
C LEU A 58 2.52 6.93 14.65
N ALA A 59 3.46 7.28 15.52
CA ALA A 59 3.18 7.64 16.90
C ALA A 59 2.28 8.88 17.00
N THR A 60 2.52 9.88 16.15
CA THR A 60 1.69 11.10 16.07
C THR A 60 0.27 10.80 15.57
N LEU A 61 0.13 9.88 14.60
CA LEU A 61 -1.17 9.48 14.06
C LEU A 61 -1.92 8.45 14.92
N GLY A 62 -1.26 7.84 15.90
CA GLY A 62 -1.84 6.81 16.78
C GLY A 62 -1.85 5.39 16.20
N PHE A 63 -1.03 5.10 15.18
CA PHE A 63 -0.95 3.77 14.57
C PHE A 63 0.03 2.85 15.31
N ASP A 64 -0.38 1.61 15.55
CA ASP A 64 0.43 0.60 16.26
C ASP A 64 1.28 -0.26 15.33
N ARG A 65 0.88 -0.38 14.06
CA ARG A 65 1.45 -1.31 13.07
C ARG A 65 1.68 -0.60 11.75
N GLY A 66 2.58 -1.14 10.94
CA GLY A 66 2.88 -0.59 9.61
C GLY A 66 3.28 -1.67 8.60
N VAL A 67 3.09 -1.37 7.33
CA VAL A 67 3.57 -2.19 6.22
C VAL A 67 4.44 -1.33 5.31
N LEU A 68 5.73 -1.63 5.31
CA LEU A 68 6.68 -1.00 4.42
C LEU A 68 6.64 -1.72 3.06
N VAL A 69 6.32 -0.96 2.03
CA VAL A 69 6.34 -1.40 0.65
C VAL A 69 7.67 -0.99 0.04
N GLN A 70 8.36 -1.90 -0.63
CA GLN A 70 9.63 -1.62 -1.27
C GLN A 70 9.53 -0.41 -2.20
N GLY A 71 10.36 0.60 -1.91
CA GLY A 71 10.36 1.89 -2.60
C GLY A 71 10.92 1.76 -4.01
N GLY A 72 10.21 2.31 -5.01
CA GLY A 72 10.61 2.16 -6.42
C GLY A 72 12.00 2.72 -6.73
N ALA A 73 12.47 3.73 -5.99
CA ALA A 73 13.82 4.28 -6.14
C ALA A 73 14.94 3.28 -5.82
N HIS A 74 14.66 2.25 -5.02
CA HIS A 74 15.61 1.18 -4.65
C HIS A 74 15.53 -0.05 -5.59
N GLY A 75 14.59 -0.07 -6.54
CA GLY A 75 14.42 -1.22 -7.45
C GLY A 75 14.17 -2.53 -6.70
N THR A 76 14.91 -3.58 -7.06
CA THR A 76 14.84 -4.92 -6.44
C THR A 76 15.74 -5.08 -5.21
N ASP A 77 16.52 -4.06 -4.83
CA ASP A 77 17.31 -4.11 -3.59
C ASP A 77 16.45 -3.71 -2.40
N ASN A 78 16.02 -4.73 -1.65
CA ASN A 78 15.12 -4.57 -0.52
C ASN A 78 15.84 -4.16 0.79
N ALA A 79 17.16 -3.89 0.76
CA ALA A 79 17.97 -3.70 1.96
C ALA A 79 17.46 -2.57 2.87
N ALA A 80 17.10 -1.40 2.31
CA ALA A 80 16.62 -0.26 3.10
C ALA A 80 15.30 -0.58 3.83
N MET A 81 14.35 -1.21 3.13
CA MET A 81 13.07 -1.64 3.71
C MET A 81 13.30 -2.65 4.83
N LEU A 82 14.20 -3.62 4.60
CA LEU A 82 14.47 -4.69 5.55
C LEU A 82 15.21 -4.20 6.81
N ASP A 83 16.17 -3.28 6.68
CA ASP A 83 16.83 -2.60 7.81
C ASP A 83 15.80 -1.83 8.66
N ALA A 84 14.90 -1.09 8.01
CA ALA A 84 13.85 -0.38 8.71
C ALA A 84 12.88 -1.30 9.46
N MET A 85 12.46 -2.42 8.84
CA MET A 85 11.60 -3.41 9.51
C MET A 85 12.27 -3.96 10.77
N GLU A 86 13.57 -4.27 10.71
CA GLU A 86 14.32 -4.79 11.84
C GLU A 86 14.44 -3.77 12.99
N ARG A 87 14.68 -2.50 12.65
CA ARG A 87 14.77 -1.40 13.63
C ARG A 87 13.43 -1.06 14.28
N LEU A 88 12.34 -1.16 13.53
CA LEU A 88 10.98 -0.84 14.00
C LEU A 88 10.30 -2.03 14.69
N GLY A 89 10.84 -3.24 14.51
CA GLY A 89 10.43 -4.43 15.22
C GLY A 89 9.22 -5.16 14.60
N PRO A 90 8.66 -6.17 15.31
CA PRO A 90 7.75 -7.16 14.74
C PRO A 90 6.37 -6.61 14.33
N ARG A 91 6.06 -5.36 14.72
CA ARG A 91 4.86 -4.62 14.34
C ARG A 91 4.93 -4.02 12.93
N ILE A 92 6.06 -4.17 12.25
CA ILE A 92 6.22 -3.81 10.84
C ILE A 92 6.32 -5.06 9.97
N LYS A 93 5.59 -5.07 8.86
CA LYS A 93 5.70 -6.09 7.79
C LYS A 93 6.20 -5.48 6.49
N GLY A 94 6.58 -6.33 5.55
CA GLY A 94 7.19 -5.92 4.29
C GLY A 94 6.46 -6.43 3.06
N ILE A 95 6.52 -5.66 1.97
CA ILE A 95 6.20 -6.10 0.61
C ILE A 95 7.42 -5.87 -0.27
N ALA A 96 8.03 -6.96 -0.73
CA ALA A 96 9.29 -6.93 -1.46
C ALA A 96 9.09 -6.80 -2.97
N VAL A 97 10.11 -6.31 -3.67
CA VAL A 97 10.22 -6.46 -5.13
C VAL A 97 11.32 -7.49 -5.40
N LEU A 98 10.95 -8.62 -6.00
CA LEU A 98 11.86 -9.69 -6.38
C LEU A 98 11.50 -10.18 -7.78
N PRO A 99 12.48 -10.55 -8.62
CA PRO A 99 12.19 -11.23 -9.88
C PRO A 99 11.63 -12.64 -9.61
N PRO A 100 10.80 -13.18 -10.53
CA PRO A 100 10.42 -14.59 -10.51
C PRO A 100 11.64 -15.51 -10.53
N GLY A 101 11.50 -16.71 -9.99
CA GLY A 101 12.57 -17.69 -9.87
C GLY A 101 13.55 -17.39 -8.75
N THR A 102 13.27 -16.39 -7.91
CA THR A 102 14.07 -16.14 -6.70
C THR A 102 14.07 -17.41 -5.83
N PRO A 103 15.24 -17.96 -5.45
CA PRO A 103 15.32 -19.24 -4.75
C PRO A 103 14.45 -19.28 -3.49
N LEU A 104 13.75 -20.39 -3.26
CA LEU A 104 12.83 -20.56 -2.13
C LEU A 104 13.48 -20.16 -0.79
N ARG A 105 14.72 -20.58 -0.56
CA ARG A 105 15.48 -20.22 0.66
C ARG A 105 15.60 -18.71 0.89
N GLN A 106 15.73 -17.92 -0.18
CA GLN A 106 15.78 -16.46 -0.07
C GLN A 106 14.39 -15.90 0.26
N ARG A 107 13.32 -16.43 -0.37
CA ARG A 107 11.93 -16.08 -0.04
C ARG A 107 11.58 -16.43 1.41
N GLU A 108 12.01 -17.57 1.92
CA GLU A 108 11.86 -18.00 3.31
C GLU A 108 12.62 -17.08 4.29
N ALA A 109 13.84 -16.68 3.95
CA ALA A 109 14.59 -15.72 4.76
C ALA A 109 13.87 -14.37 4.86
N LEU A 110 13.26 -13.89 3.77
CA LEU A 110 12.43 -12.69 3.78
C LEU A 110 11.14 -12.89 4.58
N HIS A 111 10.51 -14.06 4.48
CA HIS A 111 9.32 -14.40 5.26
C HIS A 111 9.61 -14.35 6.76
N ALA A 112 10.74 -14.93 7.20
CA ALA A 112 11.17 -14.92 8.59
C ALA A 112 11.40 -13.50 9.13
N ARG A 113 11.82 -12.57 8.25
CA ARG A 113 11.97 -11.14 8.58
C ARG A 113 10.65 -10.36 8.53
N GLY A 114 9.53 -10.98 8.16
CA GLY A 114 8.21 -10.34 8.16
C GLY A 114 7.70 -9.88 6.78
N VAL A 115 8.36 -10.24 5.68
CA VAL A 115 7.82 -10.00 4.33
C VAL A 115 6.62 -10.92 4.07
N ARG A 116 5.57 -10.39 3.43
CA ARG A 116 4.28 -11.07 3.22
C ARG A 116 3.73 -10.96 1.80
N GLY A 117 4.51 -10.44 0.87
CA GLY A 117 4.04 -10.24 -0.49
C GLY A 117 5.08 -9.69 -1.44
N PHE A 118 4.70 -9.74 -2.71
CA PHE A 118 5.44 -9.13 -3.81
C PHE A 118 4.74 -7.88 -4.30
N ARG A 119 5.52 -6.86 -4.68
CA ARG A 119 5.01 -5.69 -5.39
C ARG A 119 5.31 -5.82 -6.88
N MET A 120 4.30 -5.52 -7.68
CA MET A 120 4.40 -5.38 -9.13
C MET A 120 3.91 -3.99 -9.53
N SER A 121 4.60 -3.32 -10.45
CA SER A 121 4.22 -1.96 -10.84
C SER A 121 4.59 -1.61 -12.26
N THR A 122 3.67 -0.90 -12.93
CA THR A 122 3.90 -0.27 -14.25
C THR A 122 4.21 1.22 -14.14
N VAL A 123 4.28 1.77 -12.91
CA VAL A 123 4.56 3.20 -12.63
C VAL A 123 6.03 3.50 -12.46
N VAL A 124 6.76 2.56 -11.85
CA VAL A 124 8.16 2.74 -11.46
C VAL A 124 9.05 1.84 -12.30
N SER A 125 10.19 2.39 -12.73
CA SER A 125 11.22 1.65 -13.46
C SER A 125 12.06 0.78 -12.51
N GLY A 126 12.71 -0.26 -13.03
CA GLY A 126 13.60 -1.15 -12.25
C GLY A 126 12.89 -2.13 -11.31
N GLY A 127 11.57 -2.31 -11.49
CA GLY A 127 10.75 -3.29 -10.78
C GLY A 127 10.27 -4.43 -11.67
N VAL A 128 9.25 -5.17 -11.21
CA VAL A 128 8.64 -6.28 -11.96
C VAL A 128 7.28 -5.86 -12.55
N GLY A 129 7.12 -6.06 -13.86
CA GLY A 129 5.90 -5.79 -14.60
C GLY A 129 4.91 -6.96 -14.62
N PHE A 130 3.70 -6.72 -15.13
CA PHE A 130 2.63 -7.72 -15.16
C PHE A 130 2.79 -8.81 -16.23
N ASP A 131 3.83 -8.78 -17.04
CA ASP A 131 4.22 -9.91 -17.88
C ASP A 131 4.59 -11.15 -17.04
N GLN A 132 5.06 -10.95 -15.80
CA GLN A 132 5.44 -12.01 -14.86
C GLN A 132 4.35 -12.39 -13.84
N LEU A 133 3.11 -11.96 -14.07
CA LEU A 133 2.02 -12.04 -13.08
C LEU A 133 1.77 -13.46 -12.55
N GLU A 134 1.59 -14.44 -13.44
CA GLU A 134 1.27 -15.81 -13.04
C GLU A 134 2.43 -16.48 -12.29
N ALA A 135 3.67 -16.20 -12.69
CA ALA A 135 4.86 -16.75 -12.04
C ALA A 135 4.98 -16.25 -10.60
N LEU A 136 4.88 -14.92 -10.38
CA LEU A 136 4.90 -14.36 -9.03
C LEU A 136 3.66 -14.75 -8.23
N ALA A 137 2.48 -14.87 -8.86
CA ALA A 137 1.28 -15.32 -8.18
C ALA A 137 1.40 -16.76 -7.66
N ALA A 138 2.04 -17.65 -8.42
CA ALA A 138 2.31 -19.02 -8.00
C ALA A 138 3.28 -19.03 -6.80
N GLU A 139 4.39 -18.30 -6.90
CA GLU A 139 5.38 -18.17 -5.82
C GLU A 139 4.80 -17.52 -4.57
N ALA A 140 3.90 -16.54 -4.73
CA ALA A 140 3.18 -15.95 -3.62
C ALA A 140 2.28 -16.98 -2.93
N GLY A 141 1.55 -17.77 -3.71
CA GLY A 141 0.71 -18.86 -3.21
C GLY A 141 1.50 -19.88 -2.38
N GLU A 142 2.68 -20.30 -2.84
CA GLU A 142 3.58 -21.22 -2.10
C GLU A 142 3.98 -20.66 -0.73
N MET A 143 4.19 -19.34 -0.65
CA MET A 143 4.66 -18.67 0.56
C MET A 143 3.54 -18.24 1.52
N GLY A 144 2.26 -18.44 1.14
CA GLY A 144 1.12 -17.83 1.84
C GLY A 144 1.14 -16.29 1.76
N TRP A 145 1.74 -15.75 0.70
CA TRP A 145 1.90 -14.34 0.42
C TRP A 145 0.79 -13.83 -0.54
N HIS A 146 0.74 -12.51 -0.73
CA HIS A 146 -0.12 -11.87 -1.72
C HIS A 146 0.68 -11.00 -2.70
N LEU A 147 0.04 -10.61 -3.79
CA LEU A 147 0.56 -9.59 -4.71
C LEU A 147 0.03 -8.19 -4.34
N LEU A 148 0.86 -7.16 -4.50
CA LEU A 148 0.46 -5.76 -4.48
C LEU A 148 0.64 -5.20 -5.89
N LEU A 149 -0.46 -4.78 -6.52
CA LEU A 149 -0.51 -4.36 -7.93
C LEU A 149 -0.68 -2.85 -8.04
N HIS A 150 0.33 -2.17 -8.58
CA HIS A 150 0.34 -0.72 -8.73
C HIS A 150 0.36 -0.31 -10.21
N PHE A 151 -0.81 0.08 -10.72
CA PHE A 151 -1.06 0.45 -12.11
C PHE A 151 -0.66 1.91 -12.40
N HIS A 152 -0.22 2.20 -13.63
CA HIS A 152 -0.03 3.58 -14.08
C HIS A 152 -1.35 4.23 -14.48
N ARG A 153 -2.23 3.47 -15.13
CA ARG A 153 -3.60 3.89 -15.46
C ARG A 153 -4.60 2.76 -15.20
N SER A 154 -5.84 3.14 -14.97
CA SER A 154 -6.94 2.22 -14.63
C SER A 154 -7.27 1.24 -15.76
N GLU A 155 -7.04 1.58 -17.03
CA GLU A 155 -7.35 0.71 -18.17
C GLU A 155 -6.46 -0.53 -18.21
N GLU A 156 -5.28 -0.47 -17.60
CA GLU A 156 -4.40 -1.62 -17.45
C GLU A 156 -5.07 -2.72 -16.60
N LEU A 157 -5.88 -2.35 -15.60
CA LEU A 157 -6.65 -3.32 -14.81
C LEU A 157 -7.61 -4.10 -15.71
N VAL A 158 -8.31 -3.41 -16.62
CA VAL A 158 -9.23 -4.04 -17.56
C VAL A 158 -8.49 -5.04 -18.45
N ALA A 159 -7.30 -4.67 -18.93
CA ALA A 159 -6.48 -5.52 -19.79
C ALA A 159 -5.98 -6.80 -19.09
N VAL A 160 -5.76 -6.78 -17.77
CA VAL A 160 -5.27 -7.94 -17.00
C VAL A 160 -6.36 -8.66 -16.21
N ALA A 161 -7.61 -8.22 -16.27
CA ALA A 161 -8.70 -8.72 -15.43
C ALA A 161 -8.90 -10.23 -15.49
N ASP A 162 -8.90 -10.82 -16.69
CA ASP A 162 -9.08 -12.27 -16.86
C ASP A 162 -7.93 -13.07 -16.26
N ARG A 163 -6.70 -12.55 -16.34
CA ARG A 163 -5.53 -13.17 -15.70
C ARG A 163 -5.68 -13.11 -14.17
N LEU A 164 -6.12 -11.97 -13.63
CA LEU A 164 -6.39 -11.80 -12.20
C LEU A 164 -7.47 -12.75 -11.67
N ARG A 165 -8.54 -12.99 -12.45
CA ARG A 165 -9.58 -13.98 -12.10
C ARG A 165 -9.01 -15.39 -11.97
N GLY A 166 -8.03 -15.74 -12.80
CA GLY A 166 -7.37 -17.06 -12.81
C GLY A 166 -6.37 -17.30 -11.66
N LEU A 167 -5.96 -16.25 -10.93
CA LEU A 167 -4.97 -16.39 -9.86
C LEU A 167 -5.54 -17.16 -8.66
N ARG A 168 -4.66 -17.83 -7.92
CA ARG A 168 -5.00 -18.57 -6.70
C ARG A 168 -4.58 -17.88 -5.40
N CYS A 169 -3.61 -16.96 -5.47
CA CYS A 169 -3.22 -16.15 -4.32
C CYS A 169 -4.14 -14.93 -4.16
N HIS A 170 -4.07 -14.28 -2.99
CA HIS A 170 -4.66 -12.97 -2.81
C HIS A 170 -3.84 -11.90 -3.56
N TYR A 171 -4.51 -10.82 -3.95
CA TYR A 171 -3.86 -9.65 -4.50
C TYR A 171 -4.56 -8.37 -4.03
N VAL A 172 -3.76 -7.31 -3.89
CA VAL A 172 -4.18 -5.98 -3.46
C VAL A 172 -4.09 -5.04 -4.64
N LEU A 173 -5.19 -4.40 -5.01
CA LEU A 173 -5.19 -3.27 -5.94
C LEU A 173 -4.80 -2.01 -5.16
N ASP A 174 -3.62 -1.49 -5.48
CA ASP A 174 -3.06 -0.31 -4.83
C ASP A 174 -3.83 0.94 -5.28
N HIS A 175 -4.10 1.86 -4.34
CA HIS A 175 -4.72 3.16 -4.60
C HIS A 175 -6.01 3.08 -5.43
N LEU A 176 -6.93 2.16 -5.08
CA LEU A 176 -8.17 1.92 -5.84
C LEU A 176 -7.90 1.67 -7.33
N ALA A 177 -6.86 0.91 -7.65
CA ALA A 177 -6.38 0.64 -9.01
C ALA A 177 -6.10 1.90 -9.86
N ARG A 178 -5.80 3.03 -9.19
CA ARG A 178 -5.56 4.35 -9.81
C ARG A 178 -6.73 4.88 -10.65
N ILE A 179 -7.96 4.45 -10.36
CA ILE A 179 -9.17 5.01 -10.95
C ILE A 179 -9.35 6.44 -10.44
N ARG A 180 -9.42 7.39 -11.37
CA ARG A 180 -9.64 8.81 -11.08
C ARG A 180 -11.11 9.11 -10.79
N ALA A 181 -11.37 10.15 -10.00
CA ALA A 181 -12.72 10.59 -9.67
C ALA A 181 -13.57 10.89 -10.91
N ASP A 182 -12.95 11.44 -11.95
CA ASP A 182 -13.62 11.84 -13.20
C ASP A 182 -13.94 10.66 -14.14
N GLU A 183 -13.38 9.47 -13.90
CA GLU A 183 -13.78 8.25 -14.60
C GLU A 183 -15.15 7.74 -14.11
N GLY A 184 -15.45 7.93 -12.83
CA GLY A 184 -16.74 7.62 -12.23
C GLY A 184 -17.08 6.13 -12.08
N LEU A 185 -18.26 5.89 -11.50
CA LEU A 185 -18.76 4.55 -11.15
C LEU A 185 -19.09 3.68 -12.38
N ASP A 186 -19.41 4.30 -13.51
CA ASP A 186 -19.78 3.59 -14.74
C ASP A 186 -18.56 3.27 -15.62
N SER A 187 -17.35 3.61 -15.17
CA SER A 187 -16.13 3.30 -15.92
C SER A 187 -15.92 1.78 -16.03
N PRO A 188 -15.31 1.32 -17.16
CA PRO A 188 -14.92 -0.08 -17.31
C PRO A 188 -13.98 -0.57 -16.20
N ALA A 189 -13.07 0.30 -15.74
CA ALA A 189 -12.14 -0.03 -14.67
C ALA A 189 -12.85 -0.21 -13.32
N PHE A 190 -13.78 0.68 -12.95
CA PHE A 190 -14.53 0.52 -11.70
C PHE A 190 -15.43 -0.73 -11.73
N SER A 191 -16.12 -0.97 -12.85
CA SER A 191 -16.89 -2.21 -13.04
C SER A 191 -16.01 -3.47 -12.91
N THR A 192 -14.77 -3.40 -13.39
CA THR A 192 -13.79 -4.48 -13.25
C THR A 192 -13.37 -4.69 -11.80
N VAL A 193 -13.12 -3.62 -11.03
CA VAL A 193 -12.85 -3.72 -9.58
C VAL A 193 -13.98 -4.45 -8.87
N MET A 194 -15.24 -4.08 -9.13
CA MET A 194 -16.40 -4.71 -8.52
C MET A 194 -16.49 -6.20 -8.87
N SER A 195 -16.26 -6.57 -10.13
CA SER A 195 -16.24 -7.98 -10.55
C SER A 195 -15.09 -8.78 -9.93
N LEU A 196 -13.92 -8.18 -9.71
CA LEU A 196 -12.78 -8.85 -9.08
C LEU A 196 -13.01 -9.03 -7.57
N LEU A 197 -13.70 -8.09 -6.93
CA LEU A 197 -14.11 -8.21 -5.52
C LEU A 197 -15.02 -9.42 -5.27
N ASP A 198 -15.77 -9.90 -6.26
CA ASP A 198 -16.59 -11.12 -6.15
C ASP A 198 -15.74 -12.41 -6.12
N THR A 199 -14.44 -12.35 -6.40
CA THR A 199 -13.56 -13.53 -6.46
C THR A 199 -12.98 -13.96 -5.10
N ASP A 200 -13.29 -13.22 -4.02
CA ASP A 200 -12.72 -13.34 -2.67
C ASP A 200 -11.21 -13.12 -2.53
N ARG A 201 -10.47 -13.05 -3.65
CA ARG A 201 -9.02 -12.89 -3.71
C ARG A 201 -8.56 -11.44 -3.83
N CYS A 202 -9.44 -10.57 -4.29
CA CYS A 202 -9.17 -9.14 -4.49
C CYS A 202 -9.32 -8.37 -3.17
N TRP A 203 -8.31 -7.57 -2.86
CA TRP A 203 -8.29 -6.59 -1.79
C TRP A 203 -8.12 -5.20 -2.37
N ILE A 204 -8.72 -4.20 -1.74
CA ILE A 204 -8.58 -2.80 -2.15
C ILE A 204 -7.86 -2.03 -1.06
N LYS A 205 -6.84 -1.28 -1.49
CA LYS A 205 -6.11 -0.37 -0.62
C LYS A 205 -6.54 1.07 -0.87
N LEU A 206 -7.16 1.68 0.13
CA LEU A 206 -7.50 3.10 0.17
C LEU A 206 -6.28 3.88 0.66
N ALA A 207 -5.45 4.28 -0.29
CA ALA A 207 -4.24 5.05 -0.04
C ALA A 207 -4.03 6.02 -1.20
N SER A 208 -3.43 7.18 -0.92
CA SER A 208 -3.01 8.14 -1.95
C SER A 208 -4.10 8.70 -2.88
N LEU A 209 -5.37 8.66 -2.46
CA LEU A 209 -6.51 9.05 -3.31
C LEU A 209 -6.56 10.56 -3.63
N TYR A 210 -5.83 11.39 -2.88
CA TYR A 210 -5.62 12.81 -3.19
C TYR A 210 -4.98 13.05 -4.58
N ARG A 211 -4.33 12.03 -5.16
CA ARG A 211 -3.77 12.08 -6.54
C ARG A 211 -4.81 11.79 -7.63
N LEU A 212 -5.94 11.23 -7.24
CA LEU A 212 -6.99 10.71 -8.12
C LEU A 212 -8.24 11.61 -8.11
N SER A 213 -8.32 12.49 -7.11
CA SER A 213 -9.30 13.57 -6.99
C SER A 213 -9.02 14.71 -7.95
N SER A 214 -10.09 15.31 -8.48
CA SER A 214 -10.07 16.60 -9.18
C SER A 214 -10.53 17.75 -8.27
N GLN A 215 -11.06 17.44 -7.08
CA GLN A 215 -11.44 18.42 -6.06
C GLN A 215 -10.33 18.67 -5.03
N PRO A 216 -10.30 19.86 -4.40
CA PRO A 216 -9.44 20.10 -3.24
C PRO A 216 -9.85 19.20 -2.07
N TYR A 217 -9.04 19.19 -1.00
CA TYR A 217 -9.41 18.55 0.26
C TYR A 217 -10.85 18.99 0.67
N PRO A 218 -11.75 18.06 1.05
CA PRO A 218 -11.51 16.67 1.43
C PRO A 218 -11.68 15.63 0.30
N HIS A 219 -11.51 16.02 -0.97
CA HIS A 219 -11.56 15.11 -2.13
C HIS A 219 -12.91 14.38 -2.27
N ALA A 220 -14.00 15.15 -2.13
CA ALA A 220 -15.35 14.60 -2.01
C ALA A 220 -15.83 13.83 -3.26
N ASP A 221 -15.23 14.10 -4.41
CA ASP A 221 -15.47 13.40 -5.68
C ASP A 221 -15.00 11.93 -5.68
N MET A 222 -14.09 11.53 -4.78
CA MET A 222 -13.70 10.12 -4.61
C MET A 222 -14.71 9.31 -3.78
N LEU A 223 -15.53 9.97 -2.94
CA LEU A 223 -16.42 9.30 -1.98
C LEU A 223 -17.38 8.28 -2.61
N PRO A 224 -18.03 8.54 -3.77
CA PRO A 224 -18.95 7.57 -4.36
C PRO A 224 -18.29 6.21 -4.65
N MET A 225 -17.07 6.21 -5.21
CA MET A 225 -16.34 4.97 -5.49
C MET A 225 -15.90 4.26 -4.20
N ILE A 226 -15.40 5.03 -3.23
CA ILE A 226 -14.96 4.51 -1.93
C ILE A 226 -16.14 3.84 -1.20
N HIS A 227 -17.27 4.54 -1.06
CA HIS A 227 -18.46 4.01 -0.40
C HIS A 227 -18.96 2.75 -1.09
N ARG A 228 -18.89 2.69 -2.43
CA ARG A 228 -19.37 1.54 -3.19
C ARG A 228 -18.51 0.29 -2.99
N VAL A 229 -17.18 0.40 -2.91
CA VAL A 229 -16.30 -0.76 -2.62
C VAL A 229 -16.38 -1.17 -1.15
N VAL A 230 -16.45 -0.20 -0.23
CA VAL A 230 -16.58 -0.46 1.21
C VAL A 230 -17.89 -1.18 1.52
N ALA A 231 -19.01 -0.70 0.96
CA ALA A 231 -20.31 -1.34 1.16
C ALA A 231 -20.40 -2.75 0.57
N ALA A 232 -19.66 -3.02 -0.52
CA ALA A 232 -19.66 -4.33 -1.16
C ALA A 232 -18.81 -5.36 -0.41
N ARG A 233 -17.61 -4.97 0.03
CA ARG A 233 -16.61 -5.88 0.62
C ARG A 233 -15.82 -5.21 1.74
N PRO A 234 -16.47 -4.87 2.88
CA PRO A 234 -15.76 -4.24 4.00
C PRO A 234 -14.67 -5.15 4.59
N ASP A 235 -14.78 -6.46 4.38
CA ASP A 235 -13.81 -7.49 4.74
C ASP A 235 -12.60 -7.59 3.79
N ARG A 236 -12.53 -6.73 2.76
CA ARG A 236 -11.43 -6.67 1.78
C ARG A 236 -10.79 -5.29 1.64
N MET A 237 -11.08 -4.39 2.57
CA MET A 237 -10.56 -3.02 2.58
C MET A 237 -9.36 -2.90 3.51
N ILE A 238 -8.32 -2.20 3.08
CA ILE A 238 -7.20 -1.76 3.94
C ILE A 238 -6.87 -0.30 3.63
N TRP A 239 -6.24 0.39 4.58
CA TRP A 239 -5.86 1.80 4.45
C TRP A 239 -4.34 1.98 4.47
N GLY A 240 -3.82 3.05 3.87
CA GLY A 240 -2.42 3.45 4.05
C GLY A 240 -2.15 4.92 3.78
N SER A 241 -1.13 5.46 4.44
CA SER A 241 -0.71 6.87 4.35
C SER A 241 -0.11 7.22 2.99
N ASN A 242 0.57 6.24 2.37
CA ASN A 242 1.50 6.43 1.26
C ASN A 242 2.71 7.30 1.62
N TRP A 243 3.03 7.46 2.91
CA TRP A 243 4.21 8.21 3.36
C TRP A 243 5.49 7.60 2.73
N PRO A 244 6.46 8.38 2.22
CA PRO A 244 6.57 9.85 2.25
C PRO A 244 6.08 10.51 0.95
N HIS A 245 5.04 9.95 0.35
CA HIS A 245 4.33 10.44 -0.83
C HIS A 245 5.21 10.56 -2.11
N PRO A 246 5.95 9.52 -2.51
CA PRO A 246 6.82 9.58 -3.68
C PRO A 246 6.05 9.95 -4.96
N ILE A 247 6.72 10.63 -5.90
CA ILE A 247 6.19 11.04 -7.21
C ILE A 247 4.97 11.99 -7.07
N HIS A 248 4.78 12.63 -5.91
CA HIS A 248 3.72 13.64 -5.77
C HIS A 248 4.22 14.99 -6.25
N THR A 249 3.42 15.64 -7.09
CA THR A 249 3.75 16.95 -7.67
C THR A 249 2.74 18.04 -7.28
N GLY A 250 1.65 17.68 -6.61
CA GLY A 250 0.68 18.62 -6.07
C GLY A 250 1.06 19.14 -4.67
N PRO A 251 0.15 19.87 -4.00
CA PRO A 251 0.32 20.22 -2.59
C PRO A 251 0.57 18.97 -1.74
N MET A 252 1.66 18.97 -0.98
CA MET A 252 2.01 17.84 -0.11
C MET A 252 0.93 17.70 0.97
N PRO A 253 0.30 16.52 1.11
CA PRO A 253 -0.65 16.31 2.19
C PRO A 253 0.08 16.29 3.53
N ASN A 254 -0.61 16.72 4.58
CA ASN A 254 -0.24 16.39 5.94
C ASN A 254 -0.87 15.03 6.29
N ASP A 255 -0.11 14.07 6.81
CA ASP A 255 -0.64 12.74 7.09
C ASP A 255 -1.79 12.75 8.12
N GLY A 256 -1.81 13.71 9.04
CA GLY A 256 -2.93 13.90 9.97
C GLY A 256 -4.26 14.17 9.25
N ASP A 257 -4.21 15.02 8.22
CA ASP A 257 -5.40 15.33 7.41
C ASP A 257 -5.89 14.10 6.63
N LEU A 258 -4.97 13.22 6.21
CA LEU A 258 -5.32 11.96 5.54
C LEU A 258 -6.03 10.99 6.47
N VAL A 259 -5.65 10.95 7.75
CA VAL A 259 -6.35 10.16 8.78
C VAL A 259 -7.75 10.73 9.05
N ASP A 260 -7.91 12.05 9.05
CA ASP A 260 -9.21 12.71 9.22
C ASP A 260 -10.19 12.46 8.06
N LEU A 261 -9.72 11.94 6.92
CA LEU A 261 -10.59 11.47 5.83
C LEU A 261 -11.22 10.10 6.12
N ILE A 262 -10.66 9.29 7.03
CA ILE A 262 -11.13 7.92 7.29
C ILE A 262 -12.62 7.87 7.69
N PRO A 263 -13.15 8.71 8.59
CA PRO A 263 -14.57 8.72 8.92
C PRO A 263 -15.48 9.13 7.76
N LEU A 264 -14.97 9.91 6.80
CA LEU A 264 -15.70 10.26 5.58
C LEU A 264 -15.74 9.10 4.59
N TRP A 265 -14.63 8.37 4.48
CA TRP A 265 -14.48 7.20 3.60
C TRP A 265 -15.26 5.99 4.11
N VAL A 266 -15.23 5.75 5.42
CA VAL A 266 -15.87 4.60 6.08
C VAL A 266 -16.66 5.10 7.29
N PRO A 267 -17.94 5.49 7.12
CA PRO A 267 -18.75 6.07 8.20
C PRO A 267 -19.11 5.10 9.32
N ASP A 268 -19.20 3.80 9.04
CA ASP A 268 -19.48 2.78 10.04
C ASP A 268 -18.24 2.41 10.87
N ALA A 269 -18.40 2.34 12.20
CA ALA A 269 -17.30 2.08 13.12
C ALA A 269 -16.76 0.65 13.04
N ALA A 270 -17.64 -0.34 12.80
CA ALA A 270 -17.23 -1.73 12.66
C ALA A 270 -16.45 -1.94 11.36
N ASP A 271 -16.83 -1.27 10.27
CA ASP A 271 -16.08 -1.33 9.03
C ASP A 271 -14.73 -0.57 9.13
N ARG A 272 -14.64 0.51 9.92
CA ARG A 272 -13.34 1.12 10.25
C ARG A 272 -12.44 0.17 11.04
N GLN A 273 -13.00 -0.52 12.04
CA GLN A 273 -12.28 -1.53 12.81
C GLN A 273 -11.74 -2.64 11.89
N ARG A 274 -12.57 -3.13 10.96
CA ARG A 274 -12.13 -4.10 9.95
C ARG A 274 -10.99 -3.55 9.11
N MET A 275 -11.19 -2.39 8.49
CA MET A 275 -10.23 -1.80 7.55
C MET A 275 -8.87 -1.50 8.19
N LEU A 276 -8.87 -0.99 9.43
CA LEU A 276 -7.65 -0.54 10.09
C LEU A 276 -6.97 -1.63 10.93
N VAL A 277 -7.72 -2.61 11.44
CA VAL A 277 -7.21 -3.59 12.41
C VAL A 277 -7.35 -5.02 11.90
N ASP A 278 -8.58 -5.49 11.70
CA ASP A 278 -8.84 -6.93 11.49
C ASP A 278 -8.35 -7.42 10.13
N ASN A 279 -8.62 -6.64 9.08
CA ASN A 279 -8.24 -6.94 7.71
C ASN A 279 -6.71 -6.94 7.55
N PRO A 280 -5.95 -5.89 7.99
CA PRO A 280 -4.50 -5.94 7.99
C PRO A 280 -3.93 -7.09 8.83
N GLN A 281 -4.55 -7.38 9.98
CA GLN A 281 -4.11 -8.49 10.83
C GLN A 281 -4.18 -9.83 10.09
N ALA A 282 -5.29 -10.09 9.41
CA ALA A 282 -5.48 -11.31 8.62
C ALA A 282 -4.56 -11.36 7.39
N LEU A 283 -4.47 -10.26 6.62
CA LEU A 283 -3.72 -10.23 5.36
C LEU A 283 -2.20 -10.29 5.56
N TYR A 284 -1.68 -9.64 6.60
CA TYR A 284 -0.24 -9.55 6.85
C TYR A 284 0.24 -10.47 8.00
N GLY A 285 -0.67 -11.19 8.66
CA GLY A 285 -0.34 -12.12 9.73
C GLY A 285 0.28 -11.42 10.95
N PHE A 286 -0.33 -10.32 11.39
CA PHE A 286 0.05 -9.68 12.65
C PHE A 286 -0.46 -10.51 13.83
N GLU A 287 0.33 -10.55 14.90
CA GLU A 287 -0.15 -11.07 16.18
C GLU A 287 -1.20 -10.11 16.76
N PRO A 288 -2.24 -10.64 17.43
CA PRO A 288 -3.15 -9.81 18.20
C PRO A 288 -2.39 -8.96 19.21
N LEU A 289 -2.78 -7.69 19.37
CA LEU A 289 -2.17 -6.88 20.42
C LEU A 289 -2.48 -7.50 21.80
N PRO A 290 -1.55 -7.41 22.76
CA PRO A 290 -1.83 -7.79 24.13
C PRO A 290 -3.06 -7.03 24.63
N ARG A 291 -4.00 -7.73 25.28
CA ARG A 291 -5.11 -7.04 25.94
C ARG A 291 -4.52 -6.12 27.00
N GLN A 292 -4.85 -4.83 26.93
CA GLN A 292 -4.59 -3.94 28.06
C GLN A 292 -5.43 -4.46 29.23
N THR A 293 -4.75 -4.76 30.34
CA THR A 293 -5.38 -5.20 31.60
C THR A 293 -5.65 -3.99 32.47
#